data_AF-L1IJE2-F1
#
_entry.id   AF-L1IJE2-F1
#
_cell.length_a   1.000
_cell.length_b   1.000
_cell.length_c   1.000
_cell.angle_alpha   90.00
_cell.angle_beta   90.00
_cell.angle_gamma   90.00
#
_symmetry.space_group_name_H-M   'P 1'
#
loop_
_entity.id
_entity.type
_entity.pdbx_description
1 polymer ?
#
loop_
_entity_poly.entity_id
_entity_poly.type
_entity_poly.pdbx_seq_one_letter_code
_entity_poly.pdbx_strand_id
1 'polypeptide(L)'
;MTVCTVETTSIIFHDLLKTSESKIFLVSELQEISRNMDAMSLCLPHEAPPIVRISARGKELPASKLDATHNRGNKGIWQDPHQRIASFADLCFSSSLSPSPPDAIVVGGHSAWFKTFFSKYLGSSTQHACTRQKLCNAGVVAFKLQRGEIGGRVLYRVRPESIQVVHGHFGSKYKDEEEEEEKEKEKEEKEEERKKQKGKRKAG
;
A
#
# COMPACT_ATOMS: atom_id res chain seq x y z
N MET A 1 -10.93 7.57 -8.14
CA MET A 1 -10.16 7.43 -6.87
C MET A 1 -11.02 7.98 -5.73
N THR A 2 -10.86 7.54 -4.47
CA THR A 2 -11.70 8.05 -3.36
C THR A 2 -11.19 9.41 -2.87
N VAL A 3 -12.11 10.26 -2.40
CA VAL A 3 -11.80 11.62 -1.88
C VAL A 3 -10.78 11.56 -0.74
N CYS A 4 -10.95 10.62 0.20
CA CYS A 4 -10.10 10.50 1.38
C CYS A 4 -8.62 10.23 1.04
N THR A 5 -8.33 9.48 -0.04
CA THR A 5 -6.96 9.20 -0.46
C THR A 5 -6.29 10.43 -1.05
N VAL A 6 -7.03 11.18 -1.89
CA VAL A 6 -6.54 12.41 -2.51
C VAL A 6 -6.26 13.46 -1.44
N GLU A 7 -7.16 13.63 -0.48
CA GLU A 7 -6.96 14.55 0.65
C GLU A 7 -5.78 14.11 1.53
N THR A 8 -5.67 12.83 1.89
CA THR A 8 -4.55 12.35 2.71
C THR A 8 -3.21 12.63 2.04
N THR A 9 -3.10 12.30 0.75
CA THR A 9 -1.89 12.53 -0.05
C THR A 9 -1.56 14.02 -0.12
N SER A 10 -2.57 14.84 -0.39
CA SER A 10 -2.43 16.28 -0.50
C SER A 10 -2.03 16.94 0.83
N ILE A 11 -2.51 16.43 1.98
CA ILE A 11 -2.09 16.92 3.32
C ILE A 11 -0.63 16.56 3.60
N ILE A 12 -0.25 15.30 3.37
CA ILE A 12 1.08 14.78 3.67
C ILE A 12 2.13 15.51 2.81
N PHE A 13 1.84 15.73 1.53
CA PHE A 13 2.78 16.33 0.58
C PHE A 13 2.52 17.82 0.31
N HIS A 14 1.71 18.50 1.14
CA HIS A 14 1.32 19.89 0.91
C HIS A 14 2.52 20.81 0.65
N ASP A 15 3.54 20.75 1.51
CA ASP A 15 4.68 21.67 1.43
C ASP A 15 5.54 21.40 0.19
N LEU A 16 5.66 20.14 -0.22
CA LEU A 16 6.29 19.74 -1.48
C LEU A 16 5.49 20.25 -2.68
N LEU A 17 4.18 20.04 -2.70
CA LEU A 17 3.31 20.42 -3.82
C LEU A 17 3.22 21.93 -4.01
N LYS A 18 3.34 22.70 -2.92
CA LYS A 18 3.35 24.16 -2.95
C LYS A 18 4.63 24.73 -3.55
N THR A 19 5.76 24.07 -3.35
CA THR A 19 7.09 24.61 -3.69
C THR A 19 7.69 24.01 -4.97
N SER A 20 7.17 22.87 -5.43
CA SER A 20 7.65 22.17 -6.62
C SER A 20 6.63 22.18 -7.74
N GLU A 21 7.06 21.85 -8.96
CA GLU A 21 6.18 21.60 -10.11
C GLU A 21 5.47 20.24 -10.06
N SER A 22 5.66 19.45 -8.99
CA SER A 22 5.02 18.16 -8.83
C SER A 22 3.49 18.28 -8.81
N LYS A 23 2.84 17.28 -9.39
CA LYS A 23 1.39 17.14 -9.45
C LYS A 23 0.97 15.80 -8.86
N ILE A 24 -0.26 15.74 -8.36
CA ILE A 24 -0.92 14.48 -7.99
C ILE A 24 -1.68 13.99 -9.20
N PHE A 25 -1.28 12.84 -9.74
CA PHE A 25 -2.04 12.15 -10.78
C PHE A 25 -3.11 11.27 -10.16
N LEU A 26 -4.36 11.49 -10.54
CA LEU A 26 -5.49 10.65 -10.14
C LEU A 26 -5.60 9.49 -11.12
N VAL A 27 -5.23 8.30 -10.65
CA VAL A 27 -5.19 7.09 -11.48
C VAL A 27 -6.24 6.07 -11.00
N SER A 28 -7.07 5.54 -11.91
CA SER A 28 -8.11 4.57 -11.54
C SER A 28 -7.56 3.21 -11.09
N GLU A 29 -6.33 2.90 -11.47
CA GLU A 29 -5.63 1.66 -11.13
C GLU A 29 -5.42 1.51 -9.63
N LEU A 30 -5.31 2.62 -8.88
CA LEU A 30 -5.14 2.68 -7.43
C LEU A 30 -6.45 2.64 -6.63
N GLN A 31 -7.60 2.56 -7.29
CA GLN A 31 -8.87 2.46 -6.57
C GLN A 31 -8.93 1.16 -5.77
N GLU A 32 -9.40 1.26 -4.52
CA GLU A 32 -9.54 0.12 -3.61
C GLU A 32 -10.24 -1.08 -4.25
N ILE A 33 -9.81 -2.27 -3.84
CA ILE A 33 -10.29 -3.56 -4.34
C ILE A 33 -11.70 -3.85 -3.85
N SER A 34 -12.03 -3.45 -2.63
CA SER A 34 -13.38 -3.58 -2.06
C SER A 34 -14.44 -2.94 -2.96
N ARG A 35 -15.60 -3.58 -3.06
CA ARG A 35 -16.79 -3.03 -3.76
C ARG A 35 -17.77 -2.34 -2.82
N ASN A 36 -17.40 -2.17 -1.54
CA ASN A 36 -18.20 -1.37 -0.62
C ASN A 36 -18.37 0.05 -1.16
N MET A 37 -19.50 0.68 -0.85
CA MET A 37 -19.86 2.01 -1.37
C MET A 37 -18.81 3.08 -1.00
N ASP A 38 -18.19 2.97 0.17
CA ASP A 38 -17.11 3.83 0.66
C ASP A 38 -15.78 3.68 -0.12
N ALA A 39 -15.63 2.60 -0.90
CA ALA A 39 -14.50 2.34 -1.79
C ALA A 39 -14.75 2.78 -3.25
N MET A 40 -15.90 3.38 -3.52
CA MET A 40 -16.27 3.89 -4.85
C MET A 40 -15.86 5.36 -5.02
N SER A 41 -15.44 5.69 -6.23
CA SER A 41 -15.18 7.06 -6.66
C SER A 41 -16.52 7.79 -6.75
N LEU A 42 -16.61 8.95 -6.10
CA LEU A 42 -17.75 9.86 -6.26
C LEU A 42 -17.60 10.77 -7.51
N CYS A 43 -16.39 10.88 -8.04
CA CYS A 43 -16.09 11.66 -9.24
C CYS A 43 -16.37 10.88 -10.52
N LEU A 44 -16.83 11.58 -11.54
CA LEU A 44 -16.92 11.04 -12.89
C LEU A 44 -15.52 10.83 -13.50
N PRO A 45 -15.42 10.12 -14.62
CA PRO A 45 -14.17 10.05 -15.38
C PRO A 45 -13.64 11.45 -15.73
N HIS A 46 -12.32 11.61 -15.65
CA HIS A 46 -11.58 12.85 -15.91
C HIS A 46 -11.89 14.01 -14.96
N GLU A 47 -12.59 13.76 -13.86
CA GLU A 47 -12.84 14.73 -12.81
C GLU A 47 -11.94 14.51 -11.59
N ALA A 48 -11.59 15.62 -10.91
CA ALA A 48 -10.94 15.60 -9.62
C ALA A 48 -11.97 15.78 -8.48
N PRO A 49 -11.79 15.15 -7.31
CA PRO A 49 -12.67 15.38 -6.17
C PRO A 49 -12.48 16.78 -5.59
N PRO A 50 -13.55 17.37 -5.02
CA PRO A 50 -13.39 18.58 -4.22
C PRO A 50 -12.53 18.28 -2.97
N ILE A 51 -11.52 19.12 -2.72
CA ILE A 51 -10.56 18.93 -1.62
C ILE A 51 -11.01 19.74 -0.39
N VAL A 52 -12.14 19.38 0.21
CA VAL A 52 -12.82 20.21 1.23
C VAL A 52 -12.05 20.30 2.55
N ARG A 53 -11.49 19.20 3.04
CA ARG A 53 -10.84 19.16 4.37
C ARG A 53 -9.51 19.89 4.41
N ILE A 54 -8.85 20.01 3.27
CA ILE A 54 -7.58 20.73 3.15
C ILE A 54 -7.79 22.22 3.16
N SER A 55 -8.78 22.71 2.40
CA SER A 55 -9.18 24.11 2.43
C SER A 55 -9.58 24.53 3.85
N ALA A 56 -10.31 23.68 4.57
CA ALA A 56 -10.67 23.93 5.96
C ALA A 56 -9.48 24.01 6.92
N ARG A 57 -8.30 23.51 6.54
CA ARG A 57 -7.04 23.59 7.29
C ARG A 57 -6.12 24.72 6.81
N GLY A 58 -6.58 25.60 5.93
CA GLY A 58 -5.79 26.68 5.35
C GLY A 58 -4.67 26.20 4.43
N LYS A 59 -4.76 24.97 3.93
CA LYS A 59 -3.73 24.31 3.11
C LYS A 59 -4.13 24.23 1.64
N GLU A 60 -4.81 25.25 1.13
CA GLU A 60 -5.37 25.23 -0.22
C GLU A 60 -4.30 24.89 -1.27
N LEU A 61 -4.61 23.88 -2.09
CA LEU A 61 -3.79 23.53 -3.24
C LEU A 61 -4.47 24.06 -4.50
N PRO A 62 -3.72 24.70 -5.41
CA PRO A 62 -4.25 25.06 -6.73
C PRO A 62 -4.82 23.83 -7.44
N ALA A 63 -5.98 23.98 -8.09
CA ALA A 63 -6.60 22.88 -8.85
C ALA A 63 -5.64 22.29 -9.91
N SER A 64 -4.72 23.10 -10.45
CA SER A 64 -3.67 22.68 -11.38
C SER A 64 -2.67 21.65 -10.82
N LYS A 65 -2.66 21.44 -9.50
CA LYS A 65 -1.86 20.38 -8.84
C LYS A 65 -2.53 19.01 -8.88
N LEU A 66 -3.82 18.94 -9.23
CA LEU A 66 -4.51 17.67 -9.45
C LEU A 66 -4.66 17.41 -10.96
N ASP A 67 -4.12 16.29 -11.42
CA ASP A 67 -4.27 15.84 -12.80
C ASP A 67 -5.21 14.62 -12.84
N ALA A 68 -6.41 14.83 -13.38
CA ALA A 68 -7.44 13.79 -13.47
C ALA A 68 -7.42 12.99 -14.78
N THR A 69 -6.41 13.19 -15.66
CA THR A 69 -6.38 12.59 -17.00
C THR A 69 -6.49 11.06 -16.97
N HIS A 70 -5.94 10.42 -15.94
CA HIS A 70 -5.97 8.97 -15.75
C HIS A 70 -7.12 8.45 -14.87
N ASN A 71 -8.02 9.33 -14.42
CA ASN A 71 -9.20 8.93 -13.67
C ASN A 71 -10.27 8.45 -14.66
N ARG A 72 -10.45 7.15 -14.78
CA ARG A 72 -11.48 6.51 -15.62
C ARG A 72 -12.78 6.23 -14.85
N GLY A 73 -12.95 6.83 -13.67
CA GLY A 73 -14.11 6.63 -12.82
C GLY A 73 -14.06 5.31 -12.04
N ASN A 74 -15.23 4.71 -11.82
CA ASN A 74 -15.41 3.51 -11.02
C ASN A 74 -15.00 2.23 -11.75
N LYS A 75 -14.37 1.31 -11.01
CA LYS A 75 -14.13 -0.06 -11.43
C LYS A 75 -15.41 -0.76 -11.88
N GLY A 76 -15.30 -1.53 -12.96
CA GLY A 76 -16.40 -2.32 -13.48
C GLY A 76 -16.80 -3.47 -12.54
N ILE A 77 -18.07 -3.90 -12.60
CA ILE A 77 -18.62 -4.96 -11.74
C ILE A 77 -17.82 -6.26 -11.88
N TRP A 78 -17.35 -6.58 -13.10
CA TRP A 78 -16.63 -7.81 -13.42
C TRP A 78 -15.12 -7.63 -13.59
N GLN A 79 -14.59 -6.45 -13.26
CA GLN A 79 -13.18 -6.16 -13.48
C GLN A 79 -12.29 -6.90 -12.48
N ASP A 80 -11.28 -7.59 -13.00
CA ASP A 80 -10.27 -8.28 -12.18
C ASP A 80 -9.34 -7.26 -11.50
N PRO A 81 -9.22 -7.25 -10.16
CA PRO A 81 -8.28 -6.38 -9.46
C PRO A 81 -6.82 -6.60 -9.88
N HIS A 82 -6.43 -7.82 -10.28
CA HIS A 82 -5.06 -8.12 -10.70
C HIS A 82 -4.68 -7.46 -12.02
N GLN A 83 -5.64 -7.22 -12.91
CA GLN A 83 -5.42 -6.45 -14.13
C GLN A 83 -5.10 -5.00 -13.81
N ARG A 84 -5.85 -4.37 -12.89
CA ARG A 84 -5.58 -2.97 -12.48
C ARG A 84 -4.22 -2.81 -11.80
N ILE A 85 -3.85 -3.78 -10.96
CA ILE A 85 -2.51 -3.82 -10.34
C ILE A 85 -1.42 -3.94 -11.41
N ALA A 86 -1.63 -4.78 -12.42
CA ALA A 86 -0.70 -4.90 -13.55
C ALA A 86 -0.59 -3.60 -14.35
N SER A 87 -1.73 -2.99 -14.71
CA SER A 87 -1.75 -1.70 -15.41
C SER A 87 -1.08 -0.59 -14.61
N PHE A 88 -1.18 -0.60 -13.26
CA PHE A 88 -0.45 0.34 -12.43
C PHE A 88 1.07 0.13 -12.52
N ALA A 89 1.52 -1.13 -12.48
CA ALA A 89 2.94 -1.44 -12.64
C ALA A 89 3.44 -0.99 -14.02
N ASP A 90 2.67 -1.22 -15.09
CA ASP A 90 2.99 -0.68 -16.43
C ASP A 90 3.09 0.84 -16.42
N LEU A 91 2.13 1.52 -15.78
CA LEU A 91 2.09 2.97 -15.67
C LEU A 91 3.31 3.55 -14.94
N CYS A 92 3.87 2.83 -13.95
CA CYS A 92 5.08 3.26 -13.24
C CYS A 92 6.33 3.34 -14.15
N PHE A 93 6.35 2.58 -15.25
CA PHE A 93 7.46 2.56 -16.21
C PHE A 93 7.08 3.17 -17.56
N SER A 94 5.88 3.73 -17.71
CA SER A 94 5.46 4.37 -18.93
C SER A 94 5.81 5.86 -18.95
N SER A 95 5.88 6.44 -20.15
CA SER A 95 6.03 7.89 -20.33
C SER A 95 4.72 8.66 -20.14
N SER A 96 3.65 8.00 -19.67
CA SER A 96 2.32 8.61 -19.56
C SER A 96 2.21 9.57 -18.37
N LEU A 97 2.91 9.28 -17.27
CA LEU A 97 2.91 10.14 -16.08
C LEU A 97 3.98 11.23 -16.14
N SER A 98 5.09 10.96 -16.84
CA SER A 98 6.23 11.87 -16.94
C SER A 98 6.98 11.58 -18.25
N PRO A 99 7.49 12.62 -18.95
CA PRO A 99 8.31 12.42 -20.15
C PRO A 99 9.56 11.58 -19.93
N SER A 100 10.10 11.61 -18.70
CA SER A 100 11.22 10.78 -18.27
C SER A 100 10.82 9.90 -17.08
N PRO A 101 11.31 8.65 -16.99
CA PRO A 101 11.03 7.79 -15.85
C PRO A 101 11.53 8.45 -14.56
N PRO A 102 10.66 8.65 -13.56
CA PRO A 102 11.06 9.31 -12.32
C PRO A 102 11.94 8.39 -11.46
N ASP A 103 12.87 8.97 -10.70
CA ASP A 103 13.69 8.23 -9.74
C ASP A 103 12.86 7.59 -8.61
N ALA A 104 11.75 8.24 -8.26
CA ALA A 104 10.82 7.77 -7.23
C ALA A 104 9.38 8.14 -7.59
N ILE A 105 8.46 7.22 -7.31
CA ILE A 105 7.02 7.44 -7.41
C ILE A 105 6.43 7.30 -6.02
N VAL A 106 5.69 8.32 -5.60
CA VAL A 106 4.94 8.29 -4.34
C VAL A 106 3.49 7.95 -4.65
N VAL A 107 2.95 6.98 -3.93
CA VAL A 107 1.64 6.41 -4.20
C VAL A 107 0.73 6.58 -3.00
N GLY A 108 -0.35 7.35 -3.19
CA GLY A 108 -1.48 7.38 -2.26
C GLY A 108 -2.48 6.30 -2.63
N GLY A 109 -2.81 5.41 -1.70
CA GLY A 109 -3.69 4.27 -1.97
C GLY A 109 -4.35 3.73 -0.72
N HIS A 110 -4.97 2.56 -0.87
CA HIS A 110 -5.70 1.90 0.22
C HIS A 110 -5.01 0.60 0.64
N SER A 111 -5.20 0.22 1.89
CA SER A 111 -4.48 -0.90 2.50
C SER A 111 -4.72 -2.25 1.81
N ALA A 112 -5.94 -2.55 1.32
CA ALA A 112 -6.18 -3.82 0.64
C ALA A 112 -5.59 -3.83 -0.77
N TRP A 113 -5.64 -2.70 -1.49
CA TRP A 113 -4.88 -2.52 -2.73
C TRP A 113 -3.38 -2.80 -2.54
N PHE A 114 -2.75 -2.17 -1.54
CA PHE A 114 -1.31 -2.37 -1.27
C PHE A 114 -0.99 -3.82 -0.91
N LYS A 115 -1.81 -4.44 -0.06
CA LYS A 115 -1.65 -5.86 0.29
C LYS A 115 -1.67 -6.74 -0.97
N THR A 116 -2.63 -6.55 -1.86
CA THR A 116 -2.71 -7.35 -3.10
C THR A 116 -1.57 -7.04 -4.07
N PHE A 117 -1.12 -5.78 -4.14
CA PHE A 117 0.06 -5.40 -4.94
C PHE A 117 1.30 -6.17 -4.47
N PHE A 118 1.59 -6.15 -3.16
CA PHE A 118 2.72 -6.87 -2.58
C PHE A 118 2.59 -8.38 -2.75
N SER A 119 1.41 -8.96 -2.51
CA SER A 119 1.17 -10.40 -2.73
C SER A 119 1.40 -10.83 -4.17
N LYS A 120 1.11 -9.97 -5.15
CA LYS A 120 1.35 -10.26 -6.57
C LYS A 120 2.84 -10.22 -6.93
N TYR A 121 3.59 -9.25 -6.41
CA TYR A 121 4.95 -8.95 -6.89
C TYR A 121 6.11 -9.40 -6.00
N LEU A 122 5.84 -9.83 -4.75
CA LEU A 122 6.86 -10.49 -3.92
C LEU A 122 6.99 -11.99 -4.20
N GLY A 123 6.01 -12.58 -4.89
CA GLY A 123 5.91 -14.01 -5.12
C GLY A 123 5.31 -14.76 -3.92
N SER A 124 4.67 -15.90 -4.20
CA SER A 124 3.93 -16.68 -3.22
C SER A 124 4.80 -17.36 -2.16
N SER A 125 6.09 -17.59 -2.45
CA SER A 125 7.04 -18.20 -1.51
C SER A 125 7.61 -17.21 -0.49
N THR A 126 7.43 -15.90 -0.68
CA THR A 126 7.97 -14.87 0.20
C THR A 126 7.06 -14.67 1.41
N GLN A 127 7.57 -14.97 2.60
CA GLN A 127 6.90 -14.62 3.86
C GLN A 127 7.30 -13.20 4.27
N HIS A 128 6.40 -12.24 4.08
CA HIS A 128 6.59 -10.86 4.53
C HIS A 128 5.27 -10.28 5.05
N ALA A 129 5.33 -9.42 6.08
CA ALA A 129 4.14 -8.84 6.71
C ALA A 129 3.20 -8.16 5.70
N CYS A 130 3.76 -7.46 4.72
CA CYS A 130 3.00 -6.73 3.68
C CYS A 130 2.09 -7.59 2.79
N THR A 131 2.32 -8.90 2.68
CA THR A 131 1.46 -9.80 1.88
C THR A 131 0.28 -10.33 2.70
N ARG A 132 0.36 -10.25 4.03
CA ARG A 132 -0.61 -10.86 4.96
C ARG A 132 -1.42 -9.82 5.72
N GLN A 133 -0.77 -8.74 6.13
CA GLN A 133 -1.34 -7.71 7.00
C GLN A 133 -1.62 -6.42 6.22
N LYS A 134 -2.61 -5.66 6.70
CA LYS A 134 -2.92 -4.33 6.16
C LYS A 134 -1.90 -3.33 6.70
N LEU A 135 -1.48 -2.39 5.86
CA LEU A 135 -0.74 -1.21 6.32
C LEU A 135 -1.68 -0.33 7.16
N CYS A 136 -1.19 0.20 8.29
CA CYS A 136 -1.97 1.12 9.12
C CYS A 136 -2.34 2.38 8.32
N ASN A 137 -3.38 3.11 8.77
CA ASN A 137 -3.74 4.38 8.15
C ASN A 137 -2.56 5.36 8.19
N ALA A 138 -2.35 6.07 7.08
CA ALA A 138 -1.20 6.96 6.86
C ALA A 138 0.19 6.28 6.99
N GLY A 139 0.26 4.95 7.04
CA GLY A 139 1.52 4.23 6.99
C GLY A 139 2.24 4.46 5.66
N VAL A 140 3.57 4.49 5.71
CA VAL A 140 4.45 4.74 4.56
C VAL A 140 5.48 3.62 4.46
N VAL A 141 5.56 3.02 3.29
CA VAL A 141 6.49 1.94 2.98
C VAL A 141 7.22 2.29 1.69
N ALA A 142 8.54 2.22 1.71
CA ALA A 142 9.39 2.37 0.54
C ALA A 142 9.83 0.98 0.05
N PHE A 143 9.93 0.80 -1.27
CA PHE A 143 10.42 -0.43 -1.87
C PHE A 143 10.90 -0.19 -3.31
N LYS A 144 11.68 -1.13 -3.86
CA LYS A 144 12.09 -1.10 -5.27
C LYS A 144 11.21 -2.01 -6.11
N LEU A 145 10.46 -1.42 -7.03
CA LEU A 145 9.77 -2.14 -8.10
C LEU A 145 10.72 -2.33 -9.27
N GLN A 146 10.85 -3.56 -9.76
CA GLN A 146 11.68 -3.90 -10.92
C GLN A 146 10.81 -4.34 -12.08
N ARG A 147 11.20 -3.92 -13.28
CA ARG A 147 10.65 -4.39 -14.56
C ARG A 147 11.70 -5.23 -15.27
N GLY A 148 11.30 -6.40 -15.76
CA GLY A 148 12.13 -7.28 -16.57
C GLY A 148 11.34 -7.84 -17.74
N GLU A 149 12.04 -8.44 -18.71
CA GLU A 149 11.42 -9.09 -19.87
C GLU A 149 11.99 -10.49 -20.02
N ILE A 150 11.09 -11.49 -20.13
CA ILE A 150 11.47 -12.90 -20.32
C ILE A 150 10.59 -13.47 -21.44
N GLY A 151 11.21 -13.87 -22.55
CA GLY A 151 10.50 -14.45 -23.70
C GLY A 151 9.44 -13.52 -24.29
N GLY A 152 9.74 -12.22 -24.40
CA GLY A 152 8.80 -11.21 -24.90
C GLY A 152 7.69 -10.81 -23.93
N ARG A 153 7.70 -11.32 -22.69
CA ARG A 153 6.73 -10.97 -21.66
C ARG A 153 7.35 -10.06 -20.61
N VAL A 154 6.70 -8.94 -20.37
CA VAL A 154 7.06 -8.01 -19.29
C VAL A 154 6.64 -8.61 -17.95
N LEU A 155 7.56 -8.62 -17.00
CA LEU A 155 7.35 -9.10 -15.63
C LEU A 155 7.77 -8.02 -14.65
N TYR A 156 7.06 -7.98 -13.53
CA TYR A 156 7.34 -7.06 -12.43
C TYR A 156 7.66 -7.83 -11.16
N ARG A 157 8.57 -7.29 -10.36
CA ARG A 157 8.97 -7.88 -9.08
C ARG A 157 9.31 -6.81 -8.06
N VAL A 158 8.93 -7.05 -6.80
CA VAL A 158 9.45 -6.32 -5.64
C VAL A 158 10.49 -7.21 -4.97
N ARG A 159 11.67 -6.65 -4.65
CA ARG A 159 12.67 -7.38 -3.85
C ARG A 159 12.30 -7.29 -2.37
N PRO A 160 12.14 -8.41 -1.65
CA PRO A 160 11.78 -8.39 -0.24
C PRO A 160 12.73 -7.51 0.59
N GLU A 161 14.02 -7.59 0.30
CA GLU A 161 15.10 -6.88 1.02
C GLU A 161 15.08 -5.36 0.75
N SER A 162 14.32 -4.91 -0.24
CA SER A 162 14.15 -3.47 -0.53
C SER A 162 13.01 -2.83 0.24
N ILE A 163 12.16 -3.62 0.91
CA ILE A 163 10.99 -3.11 1.62
C ILE A 163 11.44 -2.49 2.94
N GLN A 164 11.11 -1.23 3.13
CA GLN A 164 11.38 -0.49 4.36
C GLN A 164 10.10 0.21 4.84
N VAL A 165 9.70 -0.03 6.08
CA VAL A 165 8.67 0.77 6.74
C VAL A 165 9.28 2.10 7.13
N VAL A 166 8.83 3.17 6.49
CA VAL A 166 9.28 4.55 6.76
C VAL A 166 8.46 5.17 7.89
N HIS A 167 7.17 4.87 7.94
CA HIS A 167 6.26 5.33 8.99
C HIS A 167 5.11 4.34 9.21
N GLY A 168 4.68 4.19 10.46
CA GLY A 168 3.57 3.31 10.83
C GLY A 168 4.01 1.85 11.00
N HIS A 169 3.09 0.92 10.74
CA HIS A 169 3.32 -0.51 10.86
C HIS A 169 2.32 -1.31 10.01
N PHE A 170 2.61 -2.61 9.83
CA PHE A 170 1.64 -3.57 9.32
C PHE A 170 0.84 -4.15 10.49
N GLY A 171 -0.41 -4.53 10.25
CA GLY A 171 -1.24 -5.20 11.25
C GLY A 171 -1.86 -4.27 12.29
N SER A 172 -2.59 -4.86 13.23
CA SER A 172 -3.10 -4.19 14.42
C SER A 172 -2.08 -4.41 15.53
N LYS A 173 -1.68 -3.37 16.27
CA LYS A 173 -0.80 -3.51 17.43
C LYS A 173 -1.26 -4.61 18.39
N TYR A 174 -2.59 -4.71 18.58
CA TYR A 174 -3.21 -5.71 19.43
C TYR A 174 -2.92 -7.16 19.04
N LYS A 175 -2.77 -7.47 17.74
CA LYS A 175 -2.51 -8.85 17.31
C LYS A 175 -1.06 -9.27 17.50
N ASP A 176 -0.14 -8.33 17.35
CA ASP A 176 1.27 -8.62 17.55
C ASP A 176 1.57 -8.79 19.06
N GLU A 177 0.92 -7.99 19.92
CA GLU A 177 0.98 -8.12 21.39
C GLU A 177 0.36 -9.45 21.86
N GLU A 178 -0.81 -9.85 21.33
CA GLU A 178 -1.47 -11.10 21.68
C GLU A 178 -0.67 -12.34 21.21
N GLU A 179 -0.07 -12.30 20.01
CA GLU A 179 0.82 -13.37 19.52
C GLU A 179 2.16 -13.44 20.28
N GLU A 180 2.68 -12.32 20.79
CA GLU A 180 3.87 -12.31 21.66
C GLU A 180 3.56 -12.90 23.04
N GLU A 181 2.43 -12.54 23.64
CA GLU A 181 1.98 -13.11 24.91
C GLU A 181 1.73 -14.62 24.82
N GLU A 182 1.12 -15.11 23.74
CA GLU A 182 0.92 -16.56 23.55
C GLU A 182 2.25 -17.30 23.41
N LYS A 183 3.24 -16.74 22.70
CA LYS A 183 4.57 -17.35 22.53
C LYS A 183 5.38 -17.36 23.84
N GLU A 184 5.22 -16.35 24.69
CA GLU A 184 5.83 -16.37 26.03
C GLU A 184 5.20 -17.43 26.92
N LYS A 185 3.86 -17.53 26.96
CA LYS A 185 3.15 -18.56 27.73
C LYS A 185 3.56 -19.98 27.30
N GLU A 186 3.65 -20.23 25.99
CA GLU A 186 4.06 -21.54 25.47
C GLU A 186 5.53 -21.88 25.79
N LYS A 187 6.41 -20.87 25.88
CA LYS A 187 7.81 -21.05 26.31
C LYS A 187 7.89 -21.39 27.80
N GLU A 188 7.16 -20.68 28.64
CA GLU A 188 7.14 -20.92 30.09
C GLU A 188 6.63 -22.33 30.41
N GLU A 189 5.55 -22.76 29.76
CA GLU A 189 4.96 -24.09 29.96
C GLU A 189 5.94 -25.20 29.56
N LYS A 190 6.62 -25.06 28.41
CA LYS A 190 7.66 -26.00 27.96
C LYS A 190 8.88 -26.02 28.89
N GLU A 191 9.23 -24.90 29.51
CA GLU A 191 10.33 -24.85 30.48
C GLU A 191 9.94 -25.55 31.79
N GLU A 192 8.70 -25.39 32.25
CA GLU A 192 8.19 -26.04 33.45
C GLU A 192 8.12 -27.57 33.29
N GLU A 193 7.66 -28.07 32.14
CA GLU A 193 7.66 -29.49 31.81
C GLU A 193 9.08 -30.08 31.80
N ARG A 194 10.05 -29.37 31.24
CA ARG A 194 11.46 -29.76 31.24
C ARG A 194 12.04 -29.86 32.66
N LYS A 195 11.68 -28.95 33.56
CA LYS A 195 12.09 -28.99 34.98
C LYS A 195 11.48 -30.20 35.70
N LYS A 196 10.20 -30.50 35.47
CA LYS A 196 9.50 -31.67 36.04
C LYS A 196 10.12 -33.00 35.58
N GLN A 197 10.51 -33.12 34.30
CA GLN A 197 11.18 -34.33 33.79
C GLN A 197 12.59 -34.53 34.36
N LYS A 198 13.36 -33.44 34.56
CA LYS A 198 14.70 -33.52 35.16
C LYS A 198 14.67 -33.89 36.65
N GLY A 199 13.65 -33.45 37.38
CA GLY A 199 13.44 -33.83 38.79
C GLY A 199 13.15 -35.32 38.97
N LYS A 200 12.31 -35.92 38.11
CA LYS A 200 11.98 -37.35 38.15
C LYS A 200 13.17 -38.27 37.86
N ARG A 201 14.15 -37.82 37.07
CA ARG A 201 15.37 -38.58 36.74
C ARG A 201 16.46 -38.56 37.81
N LYS A 202 16.35 -37.69 38.82
CA LYS A 202 17.31 -37.63 39.95
C LYS A 202 16.83 -38.38 41.19
N ALA A 203 15.60 -38.90 41.17
CA ALA A 203 14.96 -39.54 42.32
C ALA A 203 14.74 -41.06 42.14
N GLY A 204 15.25 -41.64 41.05
CA GLY A 204 15.32 -43.09 40.80
C GLY A 204 16.75 -43.48 40.51
#